data_AF-A0A2N9JAI3-F1
#
_entry.id   AF-A0A2N9JAI3-F1
#
_cell.length_a   1.000
_cell.length_b   1.000
_cell.length_c   1.000
_cell.angle_alpha   90.00
_cell.angle_beta   90.00
_cell.angle_gamma   90.00
#
_symmetry.space_group_name_H-M   'P 1'
#
loop_
_entity.id
_entity.type
_entity.pdbx_description
1 polymer ?
#
loop_
_entity_poly.entity_id
_entity_poly.type
_entity_poly.pdbx_seq_one_letter_code
_entity_poly.pdbx_strand_id
1 'polypeptide(L)'
;MATSIVLSSPFSLSPHRPTNKNQFHYQTHFTIPRPNSILTLPKLSSLPCCSFKSKFKLRTSIGDAAKKTSNDDDEADDEALVVGEDSAFFELAQQKISSWLLFSIVLGVVLFVLDYAWIDNSNGLGLGLAFVNAVSQLSDSHEVVMLTLILIFALVHSGLASLRDVGEKLIGERAFRVLFAGTSLPLAVSTVVYFINHRYDGLQLWQLQSVPGLHQLLWLSNFISFFFLYPSTFNLLEVAAVDKPKMHLWETGIMRITRHPQMVGQVMWCLAHTIWIGNSVAVAASVGLIGHHLFGVWNGDRRLAIRYGEAFEVVKRRTSVIPFAAILDGRQQLPKDYYKEFLRLPYLSITALTLGAYFAHPLMQAASFRLHW
;
A
#
# COMPACT_ATOMS: atom_id res chain seq x y z
N MET A 1 12.95 -41.25 -29.40
CA MET A 1 12.52 -40.48 -30.59
C MET A 1 11.64 -39.36 -30.06
N ALA A 2 12.18 -38.24 -29.58
CA ALA A 2 12.81 -37.14 -30.33
C ALA A 2 11.89 -36.59 -31.44
N THR A 3 10.99 -35.67 -31.06
CA THR A 3 10.44 -34.64 -31.94
C THR A 3 10.01 -33.45 -31.08
N SER A 4 10.91 -32.48 -31.00
CA SER A 4 10.61 -31.06 -30.78
C SER A 4 9.97 -30.47 -32.04
N ILE A 5 9.39 -29.26 -31.92
CA ILE A 5 9.00 -28.24 -32.95
C ILE A 5 7.53 -27.81 -32.70
N VAL A 6 7.11 -26.54 -32.60
CA VAL A 6 7.73 -25.20 -32.67
C VAL A 6 6.71 -24.24 -32.05
N LEU A 7 7.18 -23.25 -31.27
CA LEU A 7 6.41 -22.06 -30.94
C LEU A 7 6.32 -21.16 -32.18
N SER A 8 5.12 -20.85 -32.64
CA SER A 8 4.91 -19.76 -33.61
C SER A 8 3.77 -18.86 -33.14
N SER A 9 4.11 -17.63 -32.77
CA SER A 9 3.20 -16.49 -32.73
C SER A 9 2.79 -16.10 -34.15
N PRO A 10 1.60 -15.48 -34.32
CA PRO A 10 1.50 -14.41 -35.30
C PRO A 10 0.92 -13.14 -34.67
N PHE A 11 1.68 -12.06 -34.80
CA PHE A 11 1.15 -10.70 -34.86
C PHE A 11 0.46 -10.49 -36.21
N SER A 12 -0.52 -9.57 -36.21
CA SER A 12 -1.19 -8.94 -37.35
C SER A 12 -2.53 -9.53 -37.78
N LEU A 13 -3.61 -8.89 -37.31
CA LEU A 13 -4.86 -8.75 -38.07
C LEU A 13 -5.34 -7.30 -37.95
N SER A 14 -5.41 -6.65 -39.12
CA SER A 14 -5.97 -5.32 -39.35
C SER A 14 -7.48 -5.30 -39.07
N PRO A 15 -8.07 -4.20 -38.58
CA PRO A 15 -9.46 -4.18 -38.17
C PRO A 15 -10.43 -4.12 -39.36
N HIS A 16 -11.43 -5.00 -39.32
CA HIS A 16 -12.60 -4.98 -40.17
C HIS A 16 -13.47 -3.75 -39.85
N ARG A 17 -13.76 -2.94 -40.87
CA ARG A 17 -14.64 -1.77 -40.81
C ARG A 17 -16.10 -2.18 -41.10
N PRO A 18 -17.07 -1.97 -40.19
CA PRO A 18 -18.47 -1.92 -40.58
C PRO A 18 -18.85 -0.48 -40.94
N THR A 19 -19.34 -0.31 -42.16
CA THR A 19 -20.06 0.87 -42.61
C THR A 19 -21.38 1.00 -41.85
N ASN A 20 -21.57 2.07 -41.08
CA ASN A 20 -22.90 2.49 -40.66
C ASN A 20 -23.12 3.97 -41.00
N LYS A 21 -24.05 4.19 -41.94
CA LYS A 21 -24.59 5.50 -42.29
C LYS A 21 -25.67 5.80 -41.26
N ASN A 22 -25.50 6.87 -40.49
CA ASN A 22 -26.56 7.74 -39.99
C ASN A 22 -25.90 8.93 -39.29
N GLN A 23 -25.69 10.01 -40.05
CA GLN A 23 -25.31 11.32 -39.52
C GLN A 23 -26.58 12.00 -38.99
N PHE A 24 -26.70 12.14 -37.68
CA PHE A 24 -27.51 13.19 -37.08
C PHE A 24 -26.57 14.28 -36.58
N HIS A 25 -26.57 15.41 -37.29
CA HIS A 25 -25.88 16.63 -36.86
C HIS A 25 -26.65 17.27 -35.69
N TYR A 26 -26.06 17.26 -34.51
CA TYR A 26 -26.32 18.27 -33.49
C TYR A 26 -25.07 19.14 -33.36
N GLN A 27 -25.12 20.34 -33.93
CA GLN A 27 -24.14 21.39 -33.68
C GLN A 27 -24.51 22.08 -32.37
N THR A 28 -23.72 21.88 -31.31
CA THR A 28 -23.74 22.73 -30.12
C THR A 28 -22.55 23.68 -30.19
N HIS A 29 -22.82 24.94 -30.55
CA HIS A 29 -21.87 26.04 -30.42
C HIS A 29 -21.63 26.33 -28.94
N PHE A 30 -20.44 26.00 -28.44
CA PHE A 30 -19.95 26.50 -27.15
C PHE A 30 -18.99 27.67 -27.37
N THR A 31 -19.50 28.89 -27.14
CA THR A 31 -18.72 30.11 -26.99
C THR A 31 -18.05 30.15 -25.62
N ILE A 32 -16.72 30.23 -25.59
CA ILE A 32 -15.92 30.46 -24.38
C ILE A 32 -15.89 31.97 -24.09
N PRO A 33 -16.35 32.46 -22.92
CA PRO A 33 -16.08 33.83 -22.52
C PRO A 33 -14.68 33.93 -21.87
N ARG A 34 -13.85 34.85 -22.35
CA ARG A 34 -12.64 35.32 -21.67
C ARG A 34 -13.03 36.19 -20.47
N PRO A 35 -12.44 36.02 -19.28
CA PRO A 35 -12.38 37.07 -18.28
C PRO A 35 -11.03 37.80 -18.36
N ASN A 36 -11.09 39.06 -18.76
CA ASN A 36 -10.13 40.07 -18.33
C ASN A 36 -10.42 40.38 -16.86
N SER A 37 -9.43 40.27 -15.96
CA SER A 37 -9.23 41.17 -14.82
C SER A 37 -7.97 40.79 -14.05
N ILE A 38 -7.08 41.77 -13.93
CA ILE A 38 -5.86 41.76 -13.14
C ILE A 38 -6.26 41.76 -11.66
N LEU A 39 -5.85 40.74 -10.91
CA LEU A 39 -5.87 40.74 -9.44
C LEU A 39 -4.43 40.95 -8.95
N THR A 40 -4.22 42.14 -8.40
CA THR A 40 -3.01 42.57 -7.69
C THR A 40 -2.77 41.72 -6.44
N LEU A 41 -1.59 41.09 -6.33
CA LEU A 41 -1.10 40.48 -5.09
C LEU A 41 -0.82 41.56 -4.03
N PRO A 42 -1.17 41.35 -2.75
CA PRO A 42 -0.62 42.15 -1.67
C PRO A 42 0.83 41.74 -1.41
N LYS A 43 1.71 42.74 -1.26
CA LYS A 43 3.09 42.61 -0.76
C LYS A 43 3.05 42.00 0.64
N LEU A 44 3.63 40.81 0.81
CA LEU A 44 3.92 40.27 2.13
C LEU A 44 5.18 40.96 2.67
N SER A 45 4.99 41.80 3.68
CA SER A 45 6.04 42.46 4.43
C SER A 45 6.90 41.45 5.21
N SER A 46 8.20 41.69 5.17
CA SER A 46 9.29 41.04 5.90
C SER A 46 9.00 40.80 7.38
N LEU A 47 9.30 39.58 7.86
CA LEU A 47 9.49 39.26 9.28
C LEU A 47 10.81 38.47 9.47
N PRO A 48 11.43 38.56 10.66
CA PRO A 48 12.88 38.64 10.81
C PRO A 48 13.61 37.30 10.76
N CYS A 49 14.83 37.37 10.21
CA CYS A 49 15.83 36.31 10.20
C CYS A 49 16.32 36.01 11.62
N CYS A 50 15.97 34.82 12.14
CA CYS A 50 16.66 34.24 13.29
C CYS A 50 17.83 33.39 12.79
N SER A 51 19.02 33.97 12.83
CA SER A 51 20.30 33.27 12.62
C SER A 51 20.53 32.26 13.75
N PHE A 52 20.23 30.98 13.51
CA PHE A 52 20.66 29.91 14.41
C PHE A 52 22.08 29.46 14.03
N LYS A 53 23.06 29.86 14.86
CA LYS A 53 24.45 29.39 14.74
C LYS A 53 24.49 27.90 15.08
N SER A 54 24.64 27.05 14.08
CA SER A 54 24.91 25.62 14.27
C SER A 54 26.31 25.43 14.87
N LYS A 55 26.38 25.01 16.13
CA LYS A 55 27.60 24.43 16.70
C LYS A 55 27.69 22.98 16.21
N PHE A 56 28.59 22.74 15.28
CA PHE A 56 28.97 21.40 14.83
C PHE A 56 29.52 20.60 16.02
N LYS A 57 28.78 19.58 16.49
CA LYS A 57 29.34 18.51 17.32
C LYS A 57 29.40 17.24 16.49
N LEU A 58 30.62 16.87 16.12
CA LEU A 58 30.96 15.58 15.54
C LEU A 58 30.81 14.52 16.66
N ARG A 59 29.87 13.58 16.53
CA ARG A 59 29.83 12.39 17.41
C ARG A 59 30.20 11.17 16.58
N THR A 60 31.42 10.70 16.81
CA THR A 60 31.94 9.41 16.36
C THR A 60 31.25 8.29 17.12
N SER A 61 30.77 7.29 16.37
CA SER A 61 30.34 5.99 16.87
C SER A 61 31.55 5.21 17.39
N ILE A 62 31.44 4.64 18.60
CA ILE A 62 32.01 3.36 19.07
C ILE A 62 31.47 3.12 20.48
N GLY A 63 31.18 1.85 20.79
CA GLY A 63 30.47 1.41 21.98
C GLY A 63 31.31 1.24 23.25
N ASP A 64 30.68 0.48 24.15
CA ASP A 64 31.04 0.05 25.50
C ASP A 64 30.65 0.91 26.70
N ALA A 65 30.18 0.15 27.70
CA ALA A 65 29.37 0.53 28.84
C ALA A 65 30.17 1.18 29.98
N ALA A 66 29.55 2.12 30.71
CA ALA A 66 29.69 2.25 32.16
C ALA A 66 28.68 3.25 32.77
N LYS A 67 27.90 2.72 33.72
CA LYS A 67 27.56 3.25 35.06
C LYS A 67 26.91 4.65 35.20
N LYS A 68 25.66 4.62 35.67
CA LYS A 68 24.84 5.72 36.23
C LYS A 68 25.58 6.53 37.31
N THR A 69 25.43 7.84 37.22
CA THR A 69 25.30 8.75 38.38
C THR A 69 24.29 9.83 38.00
N SER A 70 23.26 9.96 38.84
CA SER A 70 22.12 10.88 38.76
C SER A 70 22.52 12.35 38.91
N ASN A 71 21.88 13.24 38.18
CA ASN A 71 21.51 14.59 38.64
C ASN A 71 20.43 15.18 37.70
N ASP A 72 19.44 15.80 38.33
CA ASP A 72 18.22 16.41 37.81
C ASP A 72 18.42 17.32 36.56
N ASP A 73 18.18 16.78 35.36
CA ASP A 73 17.86 17.48 34.11
C ASP A 73 17.05 16.56 33.12
N ASP A 74 16.41 15.51 33.65
CA ASP A 74 16.06 14.27 32.91
C ASP A 74 14.91 14.37 31.87
N GLU A 75 14.14 15.46 31.76
CA GLU A 75 13.05 15.52 30.76
C GLU A 75 13.57 15.71 29.32
N ALA A 76 14.71 16.38 29.11
CA ALA A 76 15.28 16.57 27.79
C ALA A 76 16.13 15.38 27.32
N ASP A 77 16.72 14.63 28.26
CA ASP A 77 17.57 13.48 27.96
C ASP A 77 16.77 12.18 27.74
N ASP A 78 15.56 12.04 28.32
CA ASP A 78 14.68 10.89 28.05
C ASP A 78 14.06 10.92 26.63
N GLU A 79 13.79 12.10 26.06
CA GLU A 79 13.39 12.20 24.63
C GLU A 79 14.47 11.68 23.68
N ALA A 80 15.75 11.79 24.06
CA ALA A 80 16.87 11.36 23.24
C ALA A 80 17.08 9.84 23.26
N LEU A 81 16.51 9.12 24.23
CA LEU A 81 16.68 7.67 24.39
C LEU A 81 15.64 6.83 23.62
N VAL A 82 14.51 7.42 23.23
CA VAL A 82 13.53 6.74 22.37
C VAL A 82 13.99 6.87 20.91
N VAL A 83 14.72 5.84 20.45
CA VAL A 83 15.14 5.68 19.05
C VAL A 83 14.21 4.67 18.39
N GLY A 84 13.58 5.04 17.28
CA GLY A 84 12.76 4.11 16.53
C GLY A 84 13.57 2.96 15.93
N GLU A 85 12.91 1.81 15.78
CA GLU A 85 13.45 0.61 15.17
C GLU A 85 13.72 0.80 13.67
N ASP A 86 14.46 -0.15 13.12
CA ASP A 86 14.76 -0.20 11.70
C ASP A 86 13.75 -1.05 10.94
N SER A 87 13.05 -0.43 9.98
CA SER A 87 11.96 -1.08 9.26
C SER A 87 12.39 -2.31 8.48
N ALA A 88 13.59 -2.32 7.89
CA ALA A 88 14.05 -3.36 6.97
C ALA A 88 15.20 -4.22 7.53
N PHE A 89 15.40 -4.20 8.85
CA PHE A 89 16.45 -5.00 9.48
C PHE A 89 16.11 -6.49 9.35
N PHE A 90 17.04 -7.26 8.78
CA PHE A 90 16.89 -8.70 8.62
C PHE A 90 18.25 -9.39 8.69
N GLU A 91 18.47 -10.17 9.73
CA GLU A 91 19.72 -10.89 9.93
C GLU A 91 19.50 -12.39 9.70
N LEU A 92 20.10 -12.91 8.63
CA LEU A 92 19.98 -14.32 8.23
C LEU A 92 20.46 -15.30 9.31
N ALA A 93 21.52 -14.95 10.04
CA ALA A 93 22.08 -15.80 11.08
C ALA A 93 21.15 -15.99 12.29
N GLN A 94 20.23 -15.06 12.53
CA GLN A 94 19.25 -15.15 13.61
C GLN A 94 17.99 -15.96 13.22
N GLN A 95 17.85 -16.34 11.95
CA GLN A 95 16.67 -17.01 11.44
C GLN A 95 16.69 -18.52 11.74
N LYS A 96 15.58 -19.04 12.28
CA LYS A 96 15.41 -20.48 12.52
C LYS A 96 14.69 -21.13 11.34
N ILE A 97 15.31 -22.13 10.72
CA ILE A 97 14.71 -22.90 9.61
C ILE A 97 13.35 -23.49 10.01
N SER A 98 13.20 -23.95 11.26
CA SER A 98 11.94 -24.47 11.78
C SER A 98 10.80 -23.42 11.77
N SER A 99 11.09 -22.15 12.04
CA SER A 99 10.10 -21.07 11.96
C SER A 99 9.64 -20.84 10.51
N TRP A 100 10.55 -20.92 9.54
CA TRP A 100 10.21 -20.78 8.12
C TRP A 100 9.44 -21.97 7.57
N LEU A 101 9.73 -23.19 8.05
CA LEU A 101 8.93 -24.36 7.74
C LEU A 101 7.52 -24.22 8.31
N LEU A 102 7.40 -23.81 9.57
CA LEU A 102 6.10 -23.57 10.21
C LEU A 102 5.32 -22.46 9.51
N PHE A 103 5.98 -21.36 9.14
CA PHE A 103 5.41 -20.29 8.32
C PHE A 103 4.82 -20.84 7.02
N SER A 104 5.58 -21.68 6.31
CA SER A 104 5.15 -22.26 5.03
C SER A 104 3.92 -23.16 5.21
N ILE A 105 3.87 -23.95 6.28
CA ILE A 105 2.71 -24.79 6.61
C ILE A 105 1.49 -23.92 6.95
N VAL A 106 1.65 -22.93 7.84
CA VAL A 106 0.56 -22.04 8.24
C VAL A 106 0.02 -21.26 7.04
N LEU A 107 0.90 -20.69 6.21
CA LEU A 107 0.52 -20.01 4.98
C LEU A 107 -0.23 -20.94 4.04
N GLY A 108 0.27 -22.17 3.83
CA GLY A 108 -0.39 -23.18 3.00
C GLY A 108 -1.79 -23.53 3.49
N VAL A 109 -1.97 -23.71 4.80
CA VAL A 109 -3.29 -23.98 5.41
C VAL A 109 -4.23 -22.80 5.22
N VAL A 110 -3.78 -21.56 5.48
CA VAL A 110 -4.60 -20.36 5.32
C VAL A 110 -5.04 -20.20 3.86
N LEU A 111 -4.11 -20.38 2.91
CA LEU A 111 -4.42 -20.30 1.49
C LEU A 111 -5.35 -21.42 1.03
N PHE A 112 -5.18 -22.64 1.54
CA PHE A 112 -6.08 -23.76 1.25
C PHE A 112 -7.50 -23.50 1.79
N VAL A 113 -7.62 -23.00 3.02
CA VAL A 113 -8.94 -22.68 3.60
C VAL A 113 -9.61 -21.53 2.84
N LEU A 114 -8.84 -20.50 2.48
CA LEU A 114 -9.36 -19.40 1.65
C LEU A 114 -9.83 -19.90 0.28
N ASP A 115 -9.03 -20.76 -0.36
CA ASP A 115 -9.37 -21.37 -1.64
C ASP A 115 -10.66 -22.18 -1.52
N TYR A 116 -10.67 -23.18 -0.63
CA TYR A 116 -11.79 -24.07 -0.42
C TYR A 116 -13.08 -23.36 0.04
N ALA A 117 -13.00 -22.48 1.05
CA ALA A 117 -14.21 -21.88 1.61
C ALA A 117 -14.74 -20.70 0.80
N TRP A 118 -13.86 -19.95 0.14
CA TRP A 118 -14.20 -18.63 -0.41
C TRP A 118 -14.03 -18.54 -1.93
N ILE A 119 -12.92 -19.02 -2.49
CA ILE A 119 -12.56 -18.82 -3.91
C ILE A 119 -13.17 -19.90 -4.82
N ASP A 120 -13.05 -21.17 -4.44
CA ASP A 120 -13.50 -22.30 -5.24
C ASP A 120 -15.02 -22.43 -5.19
N ASN A 121 -15.66 -22.13 -6.31
CA ASN A 121 -17.11 -22.24 -6.47
C ASN A 121 -17.57 -23.69 -6.73
N SER A 122 -16.66 -24.64 -6.96
CA SER A 122 -17.02 -26.00 -7.40
C SER A 122 -17.36 -26.96 -6.25
N ASN A 123 -16.89 -26.69 -5.03
CA ASN A 123 -17.09 -27.55 -3.87
C ASN A 123 -18.44 -27.35 -3.14
N GLY A 124 -19.28 -26.42 -3.62
CA GLY A 124 -20.63 -26.18 -3.10
C GLY A 124 -20.73 -25.22 -1.90
N LEU A 125 -19.61 -24.72 -1.34
CA LEU A 125 -19.67 -23.65 -0.33
C LEU A 125 -19.92 -22.29 -0.97
N GLY A 126 -19.13 -21.94 -2.00
CA GLY A 126 -19.35 -20.76 -2.85
C GLY A 126 -19.50 -19.43 -2.10
N LEU A 127 -18.87 -19.27 -0.92
CA LEU A 127 -19.13 -18.12 -0.04
C LEU A 127 -18.69 -16.80 -0.68
N GLY A 128 -17.56 -16.79 -1.40
CA GLY A 128 -17.09 -15.60 -2.10
C GLY A 128 -18.05 -15.16 -3.22
N LEU A 129 -18.53 -16.11 -4.02
CA LEU A 129 -19.53 -15.84 -5.06
C LEU A 129 -20.85 -15.35 -4.44
N ALA A 130 -21.34 -15.99 -3.37
CA ALA A 130 -22.55 -15.57 -2.67
C ALA A 130 -22.41 -14.15 -2.10
N PHE A 131 -21.27 -13.84 -1.50
CA PHE A 131 -20.95 -12.51 -0.98
C PHE A 131 -20.94 -11.46 -2.09
N VAL A 132 -20.20 -11.70 -3.18
CA VAL A 132 -20.11 -10.75 -4.30
C VAL A 132 -21.48 -10.55 -4.94
N ASN A 133 -22.25 -11.62 -5.19
CA ASN A 133 -23.60 -11.52 -5.71
C ASN A 133 -24.53 -10.71 -4.82
N ALA A 134 -24.46 -10.89 -3.50
CA ALA A 134 -25.27 -10.14 -2.55
C ALA A 134 -24.96 -8.64 -2.59
N VAL A 135 -23.68 -8.26 -2.75
CA VAL A 135 -23.29 -6.84 -2.88
C VAL A 135 -23.68 -6.30 -4.26
N SER A 136 -23.51 -7.09 -5.32
CA SER A 136 -23.90 -6.71 -6.69
C SER A 136 -25.39 -6.47 -6.85
N GLN A 137 -26.25 -7.10 -6.04
CA GLN A 137 -27.70 -6.84 -6.04
C GLN A 137 -28.08 -5.42 -5.57
N LEU A 138 -27.16 -4.68 -4.93
CA LEU A 138 -27.44 -3.33 -4.45
C LEU A 138 -27.50 -2.30 -5.58
N SER A 139 -26.84 -2.54 -6.71
CA SER A 139 -26.82 -1.62 -7.85
C SER A 139 -26.32 -2.28 -9.13
N ASP A 140 -26.92 -1.91 -10.26
CA ASP A 140 -26.41 -2.28 -11.59
C ASP A 140 -25.10 -1.52 -11.96
N SER A 141 -24.71 -0.49 -11.21
CA SER A 141 -23.47 0.26 -11.45
C SER A 141 -22.28 -0.43 -10.78
N HIS A 142 -21.33 -0.87 -11.59
CA HIS A 142 -20.07 -1.45 -11.12
C HIS A 142 -19.27 -0.48 -10.25
N GLU A 143 -19.38 0.83 -10.46
CA GLU A 143 -18.77 1.84 -9.59
C GLU A 143 -19.35 1.79 -8.17
N VAL A 144 -20.67 1.69 -8.04
CA VAL A 144 -21.37 1.61 -6.74
C VAL A 144 -21.04 0.29 -6.04
N VAL A 145 -21.04 -0.82 -6.76
CA VAL A 145 -20.67 -2.13 -6.21
C VAL A 145 -19.21 -2.13 -5.75
N MET A 146 -18.30 -1.59 -6.57
CA MET A 146 -16.88 -1.48 -6.24
C MET A 146 -16.65 -0.63 -4.98
N LEU A 147 -17.29 0.53 -4.87
CA LEU A 147 -17.21 1.38 -3.69
C LEU A 147 -17.78 0.69 -2.45
N THR A 148 -18.87 -0.05 -2.59
CA THR A 148 -19.48 -0.81 -1.50
C THR A 148 -18.55 -1.93 -1.00
N LEU A 149 -17.93 -2.69 -1.91
CA LEU A 149 -16.94 -3.72 -1.56
C LEU A 149 -15.76 -3.12 -0.80
N ILE A 150 -15.21 -2.00 -1.30
CA ILE A 150 -14.13 -1.27 -0.62
C ILE A 150 -14.57 -0.77 0.75
N LEU A 151 -15.80 -0.26 0.89
CA LEU A 151 -16.33 0.22 2.16
C LEU A 151 -16.47 -0.92 3.17
N ILE A 152 -17.02 -2.07 2.77
CA ILE A 152 -17.13 -3.26 3.62
C ILE A 152 -15.74 -3.70 4.08
N PHE A 153 -14.80 -3.84 3.14
CA PHE A 153 -13.41 -4.17 3.45
C PHE A 153 -12.80 -3.16 4.43
N ALA A 154 -12.93 -1.85 4.14
CA ALA A 154 -12.35 -0.78 4.94
C ALA A 154 -12.89 -0.77 6.37
N LEU A 155 -14.21 -0.96 6.54
CA LEU A 155 -14.88 -1.02 7.84
C LEU A 155 -14.40 -2.23 8.66
N VAL A 156 -14.39 -3.42 8.06
CA VAL A 156 -13.97 -4.64 8.74
C VAL A 156 -12.48 -4.60 9.06
N HIS A 157 -11.64 -4.29 8.08
CA HIS A 157 -10.19 -4.26 8.24
C HIS A 157 -9.75 -3.21 9.26
N SER A 158 -10.22 -1.96 9.11
CA SER A 158 -9.85 -0.88 10.03
C SER A 158 -10.52 -0.99 11.40
N GLY A 159 -11.73 -1.55 11.44
CA GLY A 159 -12.48 -1.82 12.66
C GLY A 159 -11.78 -2.87 13.50
N LEU A 160 -11.46 -4.03 12.93
CA LEU A 160 -10.69 -5.06 13.61
C LEU A 160 -9.30 -4.56 14.01
N ALA A 161 -8.64 -3.71 13.20
CA ALA A 161 -7.36 -3.12 13.57
C ALA A 161 -7.49 -2.22 14.81
N SER A 162 -8.60 -1.48 14.93
CA SER A 162 -8.89 -0.60 16.08
C SER A 162 -9.29 -1.38 17.33
N LEU A 163 -9.94 -2.53 17.16
CA LEU A 163 -10.36 -3.42 18.25
C LEU A 163 -9.23 -4.33 18.76
N ARG A 164 -8.05 -4.28 18.13
CA ARG A 164 -6.92 -5.16 18.43
C ARG A 164 -6.59 -5.22 19.91
N ASP A 165 -6.40 -4.09 20.58
CA ASP A 165 -6.00 -4.07 22.00
C ASP A 165 -7.01 -4.76 22.92
N VAL A 166 -8.31 -4.67 22.58
CA VAL A 166 -9.38 -5.33 23.34
C VAL A 166 -9.47 -6.81 22.97
N GLY A 167 -9.44 -7.12 21.68
CA GLY A 167 -9.53 -8.49 21.18
C GLY A 167 -8.35 -9.36 21.61
N GLU A 168 -7.13 -8.83 21.63
CA GLU A 168 -5.93 -9.54 22.10
C GLU A 168 -6.05 -9.91 23.59
N LYS A 169 -6.71 -9.09 24.42
CA LYS A 169 -6.97 -9.40 25.83
C LYS A 169 -8.02 -10.50 26.03
N LEU A 170 -8.97 -10.62 25.11
CA LEU A 170 -10.08 -11.58 25.20
C LEU A 170 -9.71 -12.98 24.71
N ILE A 171 -9.07 -13.06 23.54
CA ILE A 171 -8.80 -14.34 22.85
C ILE A 171 -7.32 -14.62 22.64
N GLY A 172 -6.43 -13.69 23.02
CA GLY A 172 -4.99 -13.79 22.80
C GLY A 172 -4.55 -13.26 21.44
N GLU A 173 -3.27 -12.84 21.35
CA GLU A 173 -2.70 -12.17 20.17
C GLU A 173 -2.73 -13.01 18.90
N ARG A 174 -2.40 -14.30 19.00
CA ARG A 174 -2.39 -15.21 17.84
C ARG A 174 -3.79 -15.48 17.31
N ALA A 175 -4.76 -15.80 18.18
CA ALA A 175 -6.13 -16.06 17.76
C ALA A 175 -6.76 -14.80 17.14
N PHE A 176 -6.51 -13.62 17.74
CA PHE A 176 -6.95 -12.37 17.15
C PHE A 176 -6.33 -12.10 15.78
N ARG A 177 -5.04 -12.41 15.59
CA ARG A 177 -4.38 -12.28 14.28
C ARG A 177 -5.00 -13.21 13.23
N VAL A 178 -5.31 -14.46 13.60
CA VAL A 178 -5.98 -15.42 12.71
C VAL A 178 -7.39 -14.93 12.34
N LEU A 179 -8.18 -14.43 13.30
CA LEU A 179 -9.49 -13.84 13.03
C LEU A 179 -9.36 -12.63 12.10
N PHE A 180 -8.44 -11.72 12.41
CA PHE A 180 -8.19 -10.52 11.61
C PHE A 180 -7.86 -10.88 10.15
N ALA A 181 -6.91 -11.79 9.94
CA ALA A 181 -6.49 -12.22 8.61
C ALA A 181 -7.58 -13.03 7.91
N GLY A 182 -8.22 -13.97 8.62
CA GLY A 182 -9.27 -14.84 8.11
C GLY A 182 -10.52 -14.10 7.67
N THR A 183 -10.81 -12.91 8.22
CA THR A 183 -11.90 -12.04 7.73
C THR A 183 -11.42 -11.04 6.70
N SER A 184 -10.23 -10.44 6.86
CA SER A 184 -9.74 -9.40 5.95
C SER A 184 -9.31 -9.94 4.58
N LEU A 185 -8.66 -11.11 4.53
CA LEU A 185 -8.14 -11.69 3.29
C LEU A 185 -9.27 -12.05 2.29
N PRO A 186 -10.36 -12.74 2.69
CA PRO A 186 -11.48 -12.99 1.78
C PRO A 186 -12.09 -11.71 1.20
N LEU A 187 -12.31 -10.69 2.03
CA LEU A 187 -12.87 -9.41 1.59
C LEU A 187 -11.93 -8.67 0.64
N ALA A 188 -10.61 -8.69 0.91
CA ALA A 188 -9.62 -8.11 0.01
C ALA A 188 -9.58 -8.84 -1.34
N VAL A 189 -9.57 -10.17 -1.33
CA VAL A 189 -9.57 -10.98 -2.57
C VAL A 189 -10.84 -10.73 -3.39
N SER A 190 -12.02 -10.75 -2.77
CA SER A 190 -13.27 -10.41 -3.46
C SER A 190 -13.24 -9.03 -4.10
N THR A 191 -12.74 -8.02 -3.38
CA THR A 191 -12.62 -6.65 -3.90
C THR A 191 -11.66 -6.58 -5.11
N VAL A 192 -10.51 -7.25 -5.03
CA VAL A 192 -9.50 -7.26 -6.11
C VAL A 192 -9.99 -8.02 -7.34
N VAL A 193 -10.58 -9.21 -7.15
CA VAL A 193 -11.11 -10.04 -8.24
C VAL A 193 -12.25 -9.32 -8.95
N TYR A 194 -13.19 -8.74 -8.20
CA TYR A 194 -14.29 -7.96 -8.76
C TYR A 194 -13.77 -6.80 -9.62
N PHE A 195 -12.80 -6.05 -9.09
CA PHE A 195 -12.16 -4.98 -9.87
C PHE A 195 -11.54 -5.50 -11.17
N ILE A 196 -10.76 -6.59 -11.12
CA ILE A 196 -10.10 -7.15 -12.30
C ILE A 196 -11.12 -7.56 -13.36
N ASN A 197 -12.20 -8.22 -12.96
CA ASN A 197 -13.25 -8.71 -13.87
C ASN A 197 -14.03 -7.56 -14.51
N HIS A 198 -14.31 -6.50 -13.75
CA HIS A 198 -15.11 -5.35 -14.19
C HIS A 198 -14.30 -4.11 -14.59
N ARG A 199 -12.97 -4.23 -14.69
CA ARG A 199 -12.06 -3.09 -14.91
C ARG A 199 -12.31 -2.32 -16.19
N TYR A 200 -13.10 -2.83 -17.13
CA TYR A 200 -13.43 -2.19 -18.40
C TYR A 200 -14.92 -1.90 -18.60
N ASP A 201 -15.76 -2.16 -17.59
CA ASP A 201 -17.23 -2.04 -17.72
C ASP A 201 -17.73 -0.62 -17.45
N GLY A 202 -16.85 0.28 -17.01
CA GLY A 202 -17.15 1.68 -16.79
C GLY A 202 -17.14 2.54 -18.06
N LEU A 203 -17.68 3.75 -17.94
CA LEU A 203 -17.56 4.78 -18.96
C LEU A 203 -16.08 5.12 -19.21
N GLN A 204 -15.62 4.99 -20.46
CA GLN A 204 -14.27 5.44 -20.84
C GLN A 204 -14.18 6.96 -20.75
N LEU A 205 -13.26 7.45 -19.92
CA LEU A 205 -13.03 8.88 -19.66
C LEU A 205 -11.85 9.42 -20.48
N TRP A 206 -10.79 8.63 -20.63
CA TRP A 206 -9.63 8.97 -21.47
C TRP A 206 -8.93 7.71 -21.98
N GLN A 207 -8.17 7.83 -23.07
CA GLN A 207 -7.41 6.74 -23.67
C GLN A 207 -6.00 7.23 -24.01
N LEU A 208 -5.00 6.86 -23.20
CA LEU A 208 -3.64 7.41 -23.26
C LEU A 208 -2.55 6.38 -23.60
N GLN A 209 -2.91 5.13 -23.87
CA GLN A 209 -1.98 4.02 -24.07
C GLN A 209 -1.10 4.18 -25.33
N SER A 210 -1.50 5.05 -26.26
CA SER A 210 -0.70 5.42 -27.44
C SER A 210 0.32 6.52 -27.17
N VAL A 211 0.29 7.17 -26.00
CA VAL A 211 1.24 8.24 -25.66
C VAL A 211 2.63 7.66 -25.45
N PRO A 212 3.66 8.10 -26.22
CA PRO A 212 5.01 7.60 -26.07
C PRO A 212 5.56 7.82 -24.66
N GLY A 213 6.19 6.80 -24.08
CA GLY A 213 6.79 6.87 -22.75
C GLY A 213 5.82 6.69 -21.58
N LEU A 214 4.50 6.77 -21.80
CA LEU A 214 3.53 6.69 -20.71
C LEU A 214 3.56 5.33 -20.03
N HIS A 215 3.64 4.24 -20.80
CA HIS A 215 3.74 2.90 -20.23
C HIS A 215 4.96 2.78 -19.31
N GLN A 216 6.12 3.25 -19.74
CA GLN A 216 7.36 3.20 -18.96
C GLN A 216 7.26 4.04 -17.68
N LEU A 217 6.66 5.23 -17.76
CA LEU A 217 6.43 6.09 -16.60
C LEU A 217 5.52 5.41 -15.57
N LEU A 218 4.39 4.85 -16.01
CA LEU A 218 3.42 4.21 -15.11
C LEU A 218 3.95 2.89 -14.55
N TRP A 219 4.70 2.14 -15.35
CA TRP A 219 5.41 0.95 -14.90
C TRP A 219 6.43 1.30 -13.82
N LEU A 220 7.27 2.33 -14.03
CA LEU A 220 8.24 2.78 -13.04
C LEU A 220 7.55 3.30 -11.77
N SER A 221 6.44 4.03 -11.91
CA SER A 221 5.63 4.50 -10.79
C SER A 221 5.11 3.33 -9.95
N ASN A 222 4.54 2.30 -10.58
CA ASN A 222 4.10 1.08 -9.91
C ASN A 222 5.27 0.30 -9.30
N PHE A 223 6.41 0.23 -9.98
CA PHE A 223 7.60 -0.42 -9.45
C PHE A 223 8.06 0.26 -8.16
N ILE A 224 8.15 1.59 -8.14
CA ILE A 224 8.49 2.37 -6.93
C ILE A 224 7.42 2.21 -5.85
N SER A 225 6.13 2.18 -6.22
CA SER A 225 5.05 2.08 -5.26
C SER A 225 5.10 0.80 -4.41
N PHE A 226 5.60 -0.31 -4.97
CA PHE A 226 5.77 -1.57 -4.24
C PHE A 226 6.83 -1.44 -3.12
N PHE A 227 7.88 -0.64 -3.31
CA PHE A 227 8.86 -0.37 -2.24
C PHE A 227 8.23 0.37 -1.05
N PHE A 228 7.16 1.14 -1.29
CA PHE A 228 6.39 1.82 -0.26
C PHE A 228 5.30 0.94 0.38
N LEU A 229 4.75 -0.04 -0.34
CA LEU A 229 3.65 -0.88 0.14
C LEU A 229 4.07 -1.91 1.21
N TYR A 230 5.18 -2.61 0.98
CA TYR A 230 5.58 -3.78 1.76
C TYR A 230 6.44 -3.56 3.02
N PRO A 231 6.94 -2.35 3.37
CA PRO A 231 7.68 -2.15 4.62
C PRO A 231 6.92 -2.51 5.90
N SER A 232 5.59 -2.47 5.89
CA SER A 232 4.74 -2.96 6.99
C SER A 232 4.70 -4.48 7.13
N THR A 233 5.34 -5.23 6.21
CA THR A 233 5.34 -6.71 6.15
C THR A 233 6.71 -7.35 6.27
N PHE A 234 7.77 -6.56 6.51
CA PHE A 234 9.14 -7.07 6.59
C PHE A 234 9.35 -8.13 7.68
N ASN A 235 8.55 -8.10 8.76
CA ASN A 235 8.52 -9.13 9.79
C ASN A 235 7.50 -10.23 9.45
N LEU A 236 7.73 -10.97 8.36
CA LEU A 236 6.78 -11.98 7.84
C LEU A 236 6.36 -13.04 8.86
N LEU A 237 7.28 -13.48 9.74
CA LEU A 237 6.96 -14.47 10.77
C LEU A 237 5.98 -13.93 11.82
N GLU A 238 6.02 -12.62 12.13
CA GLU A 238 5.04 -11.96 13.00
C GLU A 238 3.69 -11.75 12.30
N VAL A 239 3.72 -11.45 11.00
CA VAL A 239 2.51 -11.31 10.17
C VAL A 239 1.74 -12.62 10.11
N ALA A 240 2.44 -13.75 9.94
CA ALA A 240 1.86 -15.09 9.93
C ALA A 240 1.58 -15.67 11.33
N ALA A 241 1.77 -14.89 12.40
CA ALA A 241 1.61 -15.32 13.80
C ALA A 241 2.49 -16.51 14.24
N VAL A 242 3.53 -16.84 13.46
CA VAL A 242 4.56 -17.81 13.85
C VAL A 242 5.32 -17.24 15.04
N ASP A 243 5.90 -16.06 14.85
CA ASP A 243 6.43 -15.25 15.92
C ASP A 243 5.31 -14.43 16.57
N LYS A 244 5.56 -14.03 17.83
CA LYS A 244 4.59 -13.25 18.60
C LYS A 244 4.35 -11.91 17.88
N PRO A 245 3.11 -11.59 17.45
CA PRO A 245 2.88 -10.37 16.67
C PRO A 245 3.05 -9.10 17.50
N LYS A 246 3.91 -8.17 17.08
CA LYS A 246 4.13 -6.91 17.81
C LYS A 246 3.61 -5.71 17.03
N MET A 247 3.69 -4.54 17.65
CA MET A 247 3.69 -3.26 16.95
C MET A 247 5.07 -2.65 17.12
N HIS A 248 5.52 -1.92 16.11
CA HIS A 248 6.86 -1.34 16.09
C HIS A 248 6.77 0.17 15.92
N LEU A 249 7.72 0.87 16.51
CA LEU A 249 7.95 2.29 16.26
C LEU A 249 9.15 2.42 15.33
N TRP A 250 8.93 2.38 14.01
CA TRP A 250 10.03 2.49 13.06
C TRP A 250 10.37 3.94 12.73
N GLU A 251 11.67 4.22 12.59
CA GLU A 251 12.18 5.55 12.25
C GLU A 251 13.21 5.53 11.09
N THR A 252 13.80 4.37 10.80
CA THR A 252 14.82 4.24 9.72
C THR A 252 14.30 3.49 8.48
N GLY A 253 15.08 3.51 7.39
CA GLY A 253 14.70 2.94 6.10
C GLY A 253 13.69 3.82 5.37
N ILE A 254 12.66 3.20 4.77
CA ILE A 254 11.58 3.94 4.11
C ILE A 254 10.89 4.93 5.05
N MET A 255 10.92 4.66 6.37
CA MET A 255 10.24 5.44 7.39
C MET A 255 10.85 6.83 7.55
N ARG A 256 12.12 7.00 7.15
CA ARG A 256 12.75 8.32 7.02
C ARG A 256 12.06 9.17 5.96
N ILE A 257 11.62 8.54 4.87
CA ILE A 257 10.93 9.22 3.76
C ILE A 257 9.52 9.60 4.21
N THR A 258 8.77 8.65 4.76
CA THR A 258 7.42 8.88 5.31
C THR A 258 7.09 7.87 6.39
N ARG A 259 6.39 8.30 7.44
CA ARG A 259 5.84 7.42 8.48
C ARG A 259 4.69 6.54 7.97
N HIS A 260 4.08 6.88 6.83
CA HIS A 260 2.98 6.11 6.24
C HIS A 260 3.30 5.64 4.82
N PRO A 261 4.33 4.78 4.67
CA PRO A 261 4.79 4.37 3.35
C PRO A 261 3.70 3.61 2.59
N GLN A 262 2.93 2.75 3.27
CA GLN A 262 1.86 1.98 2.62
C GLN A 262 0.78 2.87 2.02
N MET A 263 0.43 4.00 2.66
CA MET A 263 -0.50 4.97 2.07
C MET A 263 0.09 5.60 0.80
N VAL A 264 1.35 6.02 0.83
CA VAL A 264 2.02 6.64 -0.32
C VAL A 264 2.13 5.66 -1.49
N GLY A 265 2.55 4.43 -1.21
CA GLY A 265 2.60 3.35 -2.21
C GLY A 265 1.23 3.06 -2.80
N GLN A 266 0.18 3.00 -1.98
CA GLN A 266 -1.17 2.78 -2.48
C GLN A 266 -1.65 3.92 -3.38
N VAL A 267 -1.42 5.18 -2.99
CA VAL A 267 -1.80 6.35 -3.79
C VAL A 267 -1.10 6.31 -5.15
N MET A 268 0.22 6.07 -5.17
CA MET A 268 0.98 5.95 -6.42
C MET A 268 0.45 4.82 -7.32
N TRP A 269 0.16 3.66 -6.73
CA TRP A 269 -0.36 2.50 -7.45
C TRP A 269 -1.74 2.76 -8.04
N CYS A 270 -2.67 3.32 -7.24
CA CYS A 270 -4.01 3.68 -7.68
C CYS A 270 -3.98 4.71 -8.82
N LEU A 271 -3.17 5.77 -8.69
CA LEU A 271 -3.02 6.78 -9.72
C LEU A 271 -2.48 6.18 -11.02
N ALA A 272 -1.46 5.33 -10.95
CA ALA A 272 -0.89 4.71 -12.13
C ALA A 272 -1.89 3.81 -12.87
N HIS A 273 -2.67 3.01 -12.14
CA HIS A 273 -3.72 2.17 -12.73
C HIS A 273 -4.89 2.98 -13.28
N THR A 274 -5.30 4.06 -12.58
CA THR A 274 -6.37 4.95 -13.08
C THR A 274 -5.96 5.58 -14.39
N ILE A 275 -4.74 6.13 -14.48
CA ILE A 275 -4.24 6.76 -15.71
C ILE A 275 -4.18 5.75 -16.85
N TRP A 276 -3.73 4.52 -16.60
CA TRP A 276 -3.61 3.49 -17.64
C TRP A 276 -4.96 2.97 -18.14
N ILE A 277 -5.93 2.77 -17.25
CA ILE A 277 -7.24 2.18 -17.60
C ILE A 277 -8.21 3.26 -18.12
N GLY A 278 -8.28 4.40 -17.44
CA GLY A 278 -8.96 5.59 -17.90
C GLY A 278 -10.47 5.54 -17.97
N ASN A 279 -11.13 4.79 -17.09
CA ASN A 279 -12.59 4.73 -17.01
C ASN A 279 -13.14 4.97 -15.59
N SER A 280 -14.47 5.09 -15.48
CA SER A 280 -15.17 5.38 -14.23
C SER A 280 -15.00 4.31 -13.15
N VAL A 281 -14.94 3.02 -13.49
CA VAL A 281 -14.72 1.94 -12.50
C VAL A 281 -13.32 2.04 -11.88
N ALA A 282 -12.28 2.29 -12.69
CA ALA A 282 -10.93 2.51 -12.17
C ALA A 282 -10.82 3.77 -11.30
N VAL A 283 -11.54 4.84 -11.64
CA VAL A 283 -11.65 6.03 -10.80
C VAL A 283 -12.35 5.70 -9.48
N ALA A 284 -13.49 5.01 -9.51
CA ALA A 284 -14.25 4.64 -8.30
C ALA A 284 -13.40 3.75 -7.36
N ALA A 285 -12.77 2.72 -7.91
CA ALA A 285 -11.85 1.85 -7.16
C ALA A 285 -10.72 2.65 -6.52
N SER A 286 -10.09 3.55 -7.28
CA SER A 286 -8.96 4.35 -6.82
C SER A 286 -9.35 5.37 -5.76
N VAL A 287 -10.49 6.06 -5.93
CA VAL A 287 -11.01 7.00 -4.93
C VAL A 287 -11.35 6.27 -3.63
N GLY A 288 -12.05 5.14 -3.70
CA GLY A 288 -12.38 4.34 -2.52
C GLY A 288 -11.13 3.86 -1.78
N LEU A 289 -10.16 3.32 -2.51
CA LEU A 289 -8.95 2.75 -1.92
C LEU A 289 -8.00 3.85 -1.39
N ILE A 290 -7.84 4.96 -2.11
CA ILE A 290 -7.11 6.13 -1.60
C ILE A 290 -7.78 6.66 -0.33
N GLY A 291 -9.11 6.81 -0.32
CA GLY A 291 -9.87 7.23 0.85
C GLY A 291 -9.64 6.32 2.05
N HIS A 292 -9.67 5.00 1.86
CA HIS A 292 -9.35 4.01 2.89
C HIS A 292 -7.93 4.20 3.45
N HIS A 293 -6.92 4.39 2.59
CA HIS A 293 -5.54 4.54 3.04
C HIS A 293 -5.27 5.89 3.72
N LEU A 294 -5.94 6.97 3.29
CA LEU A 294 -5.90 8.26 3.99
C LEU A 294 -6.53 8.16 5.38
N PHE A 295 -7.67 7.46 5.50
CA PHE A 295 -8.24 7.13 6.80
C PHE A 295 -7.28 6.27 7.64
N GLY A 296 -6.59 5.32 6.99
CA GLY A 296 -5.56 4.47 7.57
C GLY A 296 -4.42 5.25 8.23
N VAL A 297 -4.04 6.41 7.68
CA VAL A 297 -3.02 7.31 8.27
C VAL A 297 -3.45 7.75 9.67
N TRP A 298 -4.64 8.36 9.77
CA TRP A 298 -5.18 8.81 11.05
C TRP A 298 -5.38 7.65 12.02
N ASN A 299 -6.01 6.57 11.55
CA ASN A 299 -6.31 5.41 12.37
C ASN A 299 -5.03 4.73 12.88
N GLY A 300 -3.98 4.67 12.05
CA GLY A 300 -2.66 4.16 12.41
C GLY A 300 -1.98 4.99 13.49
N ASP A 301 -1.86 6.30 13.27
CA ASP A 301 -1.26 7.22 14.24
C ASP A 301 -2.04 7.20 15.58
N ARG A 302 -3.39 7.17 15.52
CA ARG A 302 -4.24 7.07 16.72
C ARG A 302 -3.93 5.81 17.53
N ARG A 303 -3.82 4.65 16.89
CA ARG A 303 -3.52 3.38 17.57
C ARG A 303 -2.12 3.38 18.19
N LEU A 304 -1.13 3.94 17.49
CA LEU A 304 0.23 4.04 18.02
C LEU A 304 0.29 5.01 19.21
N ALA A 305 -0.41 6.14 19.15
CA ALA A 305 -0.52 7.08 20.27
C ALA A 305 -1.16 6.44 21.50
N ILE A 306 -2.26 5.69 21.33
CA ILE A 306 -2.93 4.98 22.43
C ILE A 306 -1.99 3.95 23.08
N ARG A 307 -1.25 3.18 22.27
CA ARG A 307 -0.42 2.08 22.79
C ARG A 307 0.92 2.54 23.37
N TYR A 308 1.58 3.54 22.76
CA TYR A 308 2.94 3.93 23.09
C TYR A 308 3.06 5.31 23.76
N GLY A 309 1.98 6.10 23.81
CA GLY A 309 1.98 7.42 24.46
C GLY A 309 3.11 8.31 23.94
N GLU A 310 3.90 8.86 24.87
CA GLU A 310 4.98 9.81 24.56
C GLU A 310 6.04 9.23 23.62
N ALA A 311 6.34 7.93 23.71
CA ALA A 311 7.32 7.30 22.83
C ALA A 311 6.91 7.41 21.35
N PHE A 312 5.61 7.34 21.04
CA PHE A 312 5.13 7.58 19.69
C PHE A 312 5.20 9.06 19.30
N GLU A 313 4.86 9.98 20.22
CA GLU A 313 4.91 11.41 19.91
C GLU A 313 6.35 11.88 19.60
N VAL A 314 7.37 11.35 20.28
CA VAL A 314 8.78 11.59 19.93
C VAL A 314 9.08 11.18 18.48
N VAL A 315 8.77 9.93 18.10
CA VAL A 315 9.00 9.42 16.74
C VAL A 315 8.19 10.21 15.70
N LYS A 316 6.96 10.58 16.06
CA LYS A 316 6.06 11.36 15.23
C LYS A 316 6.59 12.77 14.96
N ARG A 317 7.21 13.43 15.96
CA ARG A 317 7.88 14.74 15.83
C ARG A 317 9.07 14.66 14.85
N ARG A 318 9.78 13.53 14.78
CA ARG A 318 10.94 13.31 13.89
C ARG A 318 10.59 12.80 12.49
N THR A 319 9.34 12.44 12.23
CA THR A 319 8.91 11.85 10.95
C THR A 319 7.75 12.65 10.32
N SER A 320 7.34 12.30 9.10
CA SER A 320 6.26 13.01 8.38
C SER A 320 5.35 12.03 7.63
N VAL A 321 4.08 12.37 7.47
CA VAL A 321 3.18 11.69 6.54
C VAL A 321 3.55 12.02 5.08
N ILE A 322 3.88 13.28 4.81
CA ILE A 322 4.28 13.74 3.47
C ILE A 322 5.71 13.25 3.19
N PRO A 323 5.94 12.51 2.10
CA PRO A 323 7.27 12.06 1.69
C PRO A 323 8.31 13.18 1.71
N PHE A 324 9.49 12.88 2.27
CA PHE A 324 10.67 13.75 2.38
C PHE A 324 10.51 15.01 3.23
N ALA A 325 9.30 15.40 3.65
CA ALA A 325 9.10 16.66 4.37
C ALA A 325 9.91 16.74 5.68
N ALA A 326 9.95 15.67 6.49
CA ALA A 326 10.76 15.68 7.71
C ALA A 326 12.28 15.78 7.45
N ILE A 327 12.74 15.28 6.30
CA ILE A 327 14.15 15.39 5.89
C ILE A 327 14.46 16.83 5.47
N LEU A 328 13.58 17.43 4.67
CA LEU A 328 13.71 18.81 4.21
C LEU A 328 13.63 19.81 5.38
N ASP A 329 12.78 19.54 6.37
CA ASP A 329 12.67 20.31 7.61
C ASP A 329 13.89 20.15 8.54
N GLY A 330 14.76 19.17 8.29
CA GLY A 330 15.89 18.82 9.17
C GLY A 330 15.51 18.05 10.44
N ARG A 331 14.23 17.69 10.62
CA ARG A 331 13.72 16.88 11.74
C ARG A 331 14.17 15.41 11.63
N GLN A 332 14.34 14.92 10.40
CA GLN A 332 14.87 13.62 10.08
C GLN A 332 16.19 13.76 9.33
N GLN A 333 17.22 13.00 9.72
CA GLN A 333 18.55 13.11 9.13
C GLN A 333 18.86 11.89 8.26
N LEU A 334 19.53 12.11 7.13
CA LEU A 334 20.05 11.04 6.29
C LEU A 334 21.51 10.78 6.67
N PRO A 335 21.85 9.64 7.30
CA PRO A 335 23.24 9.30 7.57
C PRO A 335 24.01 9.12 6.25
N LYS A 336 25.34 9.28 6.26
CA LYS A 336 26.16 9.16 5.03
C LYS A 336 26.01 7.81 4.32
N ASP A 337 25.69 6.76 5.07
CA ASP A 337 25.48 5.42 4.57
C ASP A 337 24.01 4.97 4.59
N TYR A 338 23.07 5.92 4.51
CA TYR A 338 21.62 5.65 4.45
C TYR A 338 21.25 4.65 3.33
N TYR A 339 21.98 4.63 2.21
CA TYR A 339 21.72 3.72 1.10
C TYR A 339 21.79 2.24 1.52
N LYS A 340 22.58 1.91 2.57
CA LYS A 340 22.64 0.55 3.12
C LYS A 340 21.32 0.11 3.75
N GLU A 341 20.45 1.03 4.14
CA GLU A 341 19.10 0.71 4.64
C GLU A 341 18.24 0.11 3.52
N PHE A 342 18.53 0.42 2.25
CA PHE A 342 17.81 -0.08 1.07
C PHE A 342 18.51 -1.26 0.37
N LEU A 343 19.78 -1.53 0.67
CA LEU A 343 20.54 -2.68 0.16
C LEU A 343 20.43 -3.89 1.09
N ARG A 344 19.20 -4.29 1.42
CA ARG A 344 18.91 -5.40 2.35
C ARG A 344 18.03 -6.45 1.73
N LEU A 345 18.12 -7.67 2.29
CA LEU A 345 17.37 -8.81 1.79
C LEU A 345 15.87 -8.54 1.61
N PRO A 346 15.15 -7.84 2.53
CA PRO A 346 13.73 -7.58 2.31
C PRO A 346 13.45 -6.73 1.06
N TYR A 347 14.30 -5.74 0.73
CA TYR A 347 14.15 -4.96 -0.50
C TYR A 347 14.55 -5.74 -1.77
N LEU A 348 15.54 -6.63 -1.68
CA LEU A 348 15.85 -7.57 -2.77
C LEU A 348 14.66 -8.50 -3.03
N SER A 349 14.02 -9.00 -1.97
CA SER A 349 12.81 -9.82 -2.07
C SER A 349 11.63 -9.04 -2.65
N ILE A 350 11.39 -7.79 -2.22
CA ILE A 350 10.38 -6.91 -2.84
C ILE A 350 10.67 -6.74 -4.33
N THR A 351 11.93 -6.51 -4.70
CA THR A 351 12.31 -6.34 -6.12
C THR A 351 11.93 -7.57 -6.94
N ALA A 352 12.30 -8.77 -6.46
CA ALA A 352 11.95 -10.02 -7.11
C ALA A 352 10.43 -10.24 -7.18
N LEU A 353 9.71 -9.96 -6.08
CA LEU A 353 8.25 -10.08 -6.01
C LEU A 353 7.55 -9.11 -6.96
N THR A 354 8.03 -7.87 -7.06
CA THR A 354 7.47 -6.84 -7.93
C THR A 354 7.64 -7.21 -9.40
N LEU A 355 8.82 -7.69 -9.78
CA LEU A 355 9.07 -8.21 -11.14
C LEU A 355 8.22 -9.46 -11.41
N GLY A 356 8.15 -10.39 -10.45
CA GLY A 356 7.30 -11.58 -10.54
C GLY A 356 5.82 -11.22 -10.74
N ALA A 357 5.29 -10.29 -9.97
CA ALA A 357 3.92 -9.79 -10.10
C ALA A 357 3.68 -9.13 -11.46
N TYR A 358 4.65 -8.37 -11.98
CA TYR A 358 4.56 -7.79 -13.32
C TYR A 358 4.45 -8.87 -14.41
N PHE A 359 5.31 -9.89 -14.37
CA PHE A 359 5.25 -10.98 -15.35
C PHE A 359 4.03 -11.90 -15.17
N ALA A 360 3.55 -12.06 -13.94
CA ALA A 360 2.37 -12.85 -13.61
C ALA A 360 1.05 -12.09 -13.81
N HIS A 361 1.10 -10.78 -14.11
CA HIS A 361 -0.11 -9.96 -14.25
C HIS A 361 -1.13 -10.54 -15.25
N PRO A 362 -0.75 -11.06 -16.44
CA PRO A 362 -1.70 -11.75 -17.33
C PRO A 362 -2.31 -13.02 -16.71
N LEU A 363 -1.56 -13.76 -15.90
CA LEU A 363 -2.05 -14.95 -15.20
C LEU A 363 -3.07 -14.59 -14.12
N MET A 364 -2.83 -13.50 -13.39
CA MET A 364 -3.77 -12.98 -12.40
C MET A 364 -5.11 -12.61 -13.04
N GLN A 365 -5.06 -11.94 -14.21
CA GLN A 365 -6.27 -11.65 -14.99
C GLN A 365 -6.99 -12.93 -15.41
N ALA A 366 -6.27 -13.90 -15.99
CA ALA A 366 -6.85 -15.16 -16.43
C ALA A 366 -7.46 -15.99 -15.29
N ALA A 367 -6.82 -15.99 -14.11
CA ALA A 367 -7.32 -16.68 -12.92
C ALA A 367 -8.60 -16.03 -12.40
N SER A 368 -8.63 -14.69 -12.32
CA SER A 368 -9.80 -13.91 -11.89
C SER A 368 -11.03 -14.20 -12.74
N PHE A 369 -10.87 -14.29 -14.06
CA PHE A 369 -11.97 -14.57 -14.98
C PHE A 369 -12.66 -15.92 -14.75
N ARG A 370 -11.96 -16.91 -14.16
CA ARG A 370 -12.55 -18.23 -13.86
C ARG A 370 -13.53 -18.19 -12.68
N LEU A 371 -13.46 -17.15 -11.86
CA LEU A 371 -14.31 -17.02 -10.67
C LEU A 371 -15.70 -16.49 -11.01
N HIS A 372 -15.85 -15.78 -12.14
CA HIS A 372 -17.11 -15.16 -12.58
C HIS A 372 -17.72 -14.24 -11.52
N TRP A 373 -16.87 -13.57 -10.74
CA TRP A 373 -17.24 -12.59 -9.72
C TRP A 373 -17.36 -11.19 -10.30
#